data_AF-A0A243Q2K4-F1
#
_entry.id   AF-A0A243Q2K4-F1
#
_cell.length_a   1.000
_cell.length_b   1.000
_cell.length_c   1.000
_cell.angle_alpha   90.00
_cell.angle_beta   90.00
_cell.angle_gamma   90.00
#
_symmetry.space_group_name_H-M   'P 1'
#
loop_
_entity.id
_entity.type
_entity.pdbx_description
1 polymer ?
#
loop_
_entity_poly.entity_id
_entity_poly.type
_entity_poly.pdbx_seq_one_letter_code
_entity_poly.pdbx_strand_id
1 'polypeptide(L)'
;MDDLPPSPAQVPRRLLADPGFVRALYERDFTVVFAMAHDVGISFNRIAEACALKAERVSQITRGTASVTALATVERIADGLRIPGALLG
;
A
#
# COMPACT_ATOMS: atom_id res chain seq x y z
N MET A 1 19.16 -6.33 15.00
CA MET A 1 18.55 -7.33 14.10
C MET A 1 17.07 -7.03 14.15
N ASP A 2 16.62 -6.11 13.30
CA ASP A 2 15.27 -5.55 13.31
C ASP A 2 14.24 -6.62 12.95
N ASP A 3 13.79 -7.33 13.99
CA ASP A 3 12.55 -8.09 13.98
C ASP A 3 11.39 -7.08 13.98
N LEU A 4 11.16 -6.46 12.82
CA LEU A 4 9.91 -5.76 12.60
C LEU A 4 8.83 -6.86 12.68
N PRO A 5 7.82 -6.75 13.56
CA PRO A 5 6.73 -7.72 13.62
C PRO A 5 6.17 -7.94 12.21
N PRO A 6 5.71 -9.15 11.86
CA PRO A 6 5.17 -9.44 10.53
C PRO A 6 4.12 -8.38 10.22
N SER A 7 4.41 -7.48 9.27
CA SER A 7 3.54 -6.36 8.96
C SER A 7 2.16 -6.95 8.65
N PRO A 8 1.13 -6.71 9.48
CA PRO A 8 -0.18 -7.36 9.32
C PRO A 8 -0.92 -6.91 8.05
N ALA A 9 -0.33 -5.97 7.31
CA ALA A 9 -0.74 -5.52 5.99
C ALA A 9 0.15 -6.04 4.85
N GLN A 10 0.95 -7.09 5.08
CA GLN A 10 1.71 -7.71 4.01
C GLN A 10 0.78 -8.15 2.89
N VAL A 11 1.04 -7.64 1.69
CA VAL A 11 0.22 -7.97 0.51
C VAL A 11 0.42 -9.46 0.16
N PRO A 12 -0.66 -10.24 0.01
CA PRO A 12 -0.56 -11.64 -0.39
C PRO A 12 0.12 -11.77 -1.75
N ARG A 13 0.92 -12.84 -1.93
CA ARG A 13 1.57 -13.13 -3.22
C ARG A 13 0.61 -13.20 -4.41
N ARG A 14 -0.63 -13.61 -4.18
CA ARG A 14 -1.68 -13.65 -5.22
C ARG A 14 -2.03 -12.25 -5.72
N LEU A 15 -2.10 -11.27 -4.82
CA LEU A 15 -2.37 -9.88 -5.18
C LEU A 15 -1.14 -9.23 -5.83
N LEU A 16 0.07 -9.58 -5.38
CA LEU A 16 1.31 -9.16 -6.06
C LEU A 16 1.45 -9.70 -7.50
N ALA A 17 0.76 -10.80 -7.83
CA ALA A 17 0.70 -11.37 -9.17
C ALA A 17 -0.50 -10.86 -9.99
N ASP A 18 -1.38 -10.06 -9.38
CA ASP A 18 -2.53 -9.48 -10.08
C ASP A 18 -2.06 -8.35 -11.00
N PRO A 19 -2.34 -8.41 -12.32
CA PRO A 19 -1.87 -7.42 -13.27
C PRO A 19 -2.47 -6.03 -13.01
N GLY A 20 -3.69 -5.94 -12.46
CA GLY A 20 -4.30 -4.68 -12.05
C GLY A 20 -3.57 -4.06 -10.87
N PHE A 21 -3.16 -4.88 -9.89
CA PHE A 21 -2.37 -4.41 -8.76
C PHE A 21 -0.98 -3.94 -9.17
N VAL A 22 -0.27 -4.71 -10.00
CA VAL A 22 1.05 -4.33 -10.53
C VAL A 22 0.95 -3.04 -11.35
N ARG A 23 -0.08 -2.91 -12.18
CA ARG A 23 -0.32 -1.69 -12.95
C ARG A 23 -0.57 -0.48 -12.03
N ALA A 24 -1.39 -0.63 -11.00
CA ALA A 24 -1.66 0.43 -10.04
C ALA A 24 -0.37 0.86 -9.30
N LEU A 25 0.50 -0.08 -8.96
CA LEU A 25 1.82 0.23 -8.39
C LEU A 25 2.71 1.00 -9.36
N TYR A 26 2.75 0.57 -10.62
CA TYR A 26 3.53 1.22 -11.67
C TYR A 26 3.04 2.65 -11.95
N GLU A 27 1.72 2.84 -12.06
CA GLU A 27 1.07 4.15 -12.24
C GLU A 27 1.04 4.98 -10.93
N ARG A 28 1.51 4.41 -9.81
CA ARG A 28 1.47 5.00 -8.45
C ARG A 28 0.06 5.41 -8.01
N ASP A 29 -0.94 4.67 -8.46
CA ASP A 29 -2.33 4.84 -8.07
C ASP A 29 -2.59 4.14 -6.73
N PHE A 30 -2.30 4.85 -5.65
CA PHE A 30 -2.52 4.36 -4.29
C PHE A 30 -4.00 4.21 -3.92
N THR A 31 -4.90 4.83 -4.67
CA THR A 31 -6.35 4.65 -4.50
C THR A 31 -6.72 3.20 -4.76
N VAL A 32 -6.26 2.68 -5.91
CA VAL A 32 -6.49 1.31 -6.35
C VAL A 32 -5.70 0.33 -5.47
N VAL A 33 -4.44 0.64 -5.15
CA VAL A 33 -3.61 -0.22 -4.29
C VAL A 33 -4.27 -0.45 -2.92
N PHE A 34 -4.76 0.61 -2.26
CA PHE A 34 -5.41 0.48 -0.96
C PHE A 34 -6.78 -0.19 -1.06
N ALA A 35 -7.54 0.05 -2.12
CA ALA A 35 -8.80 -0.63 -2.35
C ALA A 35 -8.61 -2.14 -2.57
N MET A 36 -7.64 -2.53 -3.40
CA MET A 36 -7.34 -3.95 -3.66
C MET A 36 -6.75 -4.65 -2.43
N ALA A 37 -5.86 -3.98 -1.68
CA ALA A 37 -5.37 -4.49 -0.41
C ALA A 37 -6.53 -4.71 0.59
N HIS A 38 -7.52 -3.82 0.58
CA HIS A 38 -8.72 -3.97 1.40
C HIS A 38 -9.59 -5.14 0.99
N ASP A 39 -9.80 -5.34 -0.30
CA ASP A 39 -10.61 -6.43 -0.86
C ASP A 39 -10.06 -7.81 -0.51
N VAL A 40 -8.74 -7.95 -0.39
CA VAL A 40 -8.09 -9.20 0.07
C VAL A 40 -8.08 -9.39 1.59
N GLY A 41 -8.76 -8.51 2.34
CA GLY A 41 -9.00 -8.65 3.78
C GLY A 41 -8.09 -7.80 4.69
N ILE A 42 -7.32 -6.86 4.14
CA ILE A 42 -6.48 -5.96 4.95
C ILE A 42 -7.29 -4.72 5.34
N SER A 43 -7.46 -4.44 6.63
CA SER A 43 -8.19 -3.23 7.03
C SER A 43 -7.37 -1.96 6.75
N PHE A 44 -8.04 -0.83 6.46
CA PHE A 44 -7.36 0.46 6.27
C PHE A 44 -6.50 0.87 7.48
N ASN A 45 -6.88 0.45 8.69
CA ASN A 45 -6.08 0.71 9.88
C ASN A 45 -4.73 -0.05 9.84
N ARG A 46 -4.74 -1.32 9.41
CA ARG A 46 -3.50 -2.09 9.22
C ARG A 46 -2.64 -1.52 8.10
N ILE A 47 -3.26 -1.11 6.99
CA ILE A 47 -2.55 -0.42 5.89
C ILE A 47 -1.87 0.84 6.43
N ALA A 48 -2.59 1.63 7.22
CA ALA A 48 -2.07 2.86 7.81
C ALA A 48 -0.89 2.61 8.75
N GLU A 49 -1.01 1.66 9.68
CA GLU A 49 0.09 1.25 10.56
C GLU A 49 1.32 0.80 9.76
N ALA A 50 1.13 -0.08 8.77
CA ALA A 50 2.22 -0.61 7.99
C ALA A 50 2.93 0.48 7.16
N CYS A 51 2.18 1.42 6.59
CA CYS A 51 2.73 2.51 5.79
C CYS A 51 3.23 3.70 6.64
N ALA A 52 3.17 3.63 7.97
CA ALA A 52 3.38 4.76 8.88
C ALA A 52 2.54 6.00 8.50
N LEU A 53 1.30 5.77 8.09
CA LEU A 53 0.29 6.78 7.74
C LEU A 53 -0.80 6.84 8.81
N LYS A 54 -1.53 7.96 8.84
CA LYS A 54 -2.77 8.04 9.62
C LYS A 54 -3.90 7.32 8.88
N ALA A 55 -4.74 6.57 9.60
CA ALA A 55 -5.89 5.87 9.01
C ALA A 55 -6.84 6.82 8.25
N GLU A 56 -7.02 8.04 8.75
CA GLU A 56 -7.78 9.10 8.06
C GLU A 56 -7.19 9.42 6.68
N ARG A 57 -5.86 9.53 6.58
CA ARG A 57 -5.16 9.81 5.32
C ARG A 57 -5.32 8.66 4.32
N VAL A 58 -5.24 7.41 4.79
CA VAL A 58 -5.50 6.23 3.94
C VAL A 58 -6.93 6.27 3.40
N SER A 59 -7.93 6.55 4.27
CA SER A 59 -9.33 6.71 3.85
C SER A 59 -9.53 7.84 2.82
N GLN A 60 -8.87 8.99 3.01
CA GLN A 60 -8.92 10.09 2.04
C GLN A 60 -8.30 9.72 0.69
N ILE A 61 -7.17 9.01 0.70
CA ILE A 61 -6.53 8.52 -0.53
C ILE A 61 -7.45 7.54 -1.25
N THR A 62 -8.01 6.56 -0.54
CA THR A 62 -8.95 5.58 -1.13
C THR A 62 -10.22 6.24 -1.69
N ARG A 63 -10.65 7.38 -1.14
CA ARG A 63 -11.79 8.16 -1.64
C ARG A 63 -11.43 9.12 -2.78
N GLY A 64 -10.15 9.23 -3.14
CA GLY A 64 -9.65 10.18 -4.12
C GLY A 64 -9.64 11.64 -3.64
N THR A 65 -9.80 11.88 -2.33
CA THR A 65 -9.77 13.24 -1.76
C THR A 65 -8.38 13.68 -1.32
N ALA A 66 -7.41 12.75 -1.30
CA ALA A 66 -6.00 13.03 -1.10
C ALA A 66 -5.15 12.23 -2.10
N SER A 67 -4.00 12.77 -2.48
CA SER A 67 -3.06 12.10 -3.39
C SER A 67 -1.67 12.04 -2.78
N VAL A 68 -0.92 10.99 -3.11
CA VAL A 68 0.46 10.81 -2.66
C VAL A 68 1.40 11.38 -3.72
N THR A 69 1.97 12.54 -3.45
CA THR A 69 2.90 13.22 -4.38
C THR A 69 4.35 13.13 -3.93
N ALA A 70 4.59 12.97 -2.63
CA ALA A 70 5.94 12.92 -2.06
C ALA A 70 6.54 11.52 -2.21
N LEU A 71 7.72 11.44 -2.84
CA LEU A 71 8.47 10.19 -3.02
C LEU A 71 8.72 9.47 -1.68
N ALA A 72 9.09 10.20 -0.63
CA ALA A 72 9.26 9.64 0.71
C ALA A 72 7.99 8.98 1.27
N THR A 73 6.81 9.39 0.82
CA THR A 73 5.55 8.73 1.19
C THR A 73 5.31 7.47 0.36
N VAL A 74 5.67 7.50 -0.93
CA VAL A 74 5.64 6.32 -1.82
C VAL A 74 6.52 5.21 -1.27
N GLU A 75 7.76 5.53 -0.88
CA GLU A 75 8.71 4.57 -0.31
C GLU A 75 8.16 3.94 0.97
N ARG A 76 7.59 4.74 1.89
CA ARG A 76 6.95 4.20 3.11
C ARG A 76 5.79 3.26 2.82
N ILE A 77 4.98 3.55 1.80
CA ILE A 77 3.89 2.67 1.40
C ILE A 77 4.43 1.37 0.83
N ALA A 78 5.43 1.46 -0.05
CA ALA A 78 6.11 0.30 -0.62
C ALA A 78 6.69 -0.61 0.46
N ASP A 79 7.45 -0.03 1.39
CA ASP A 79 8.07 -0.73 2.51
C ASP A 79 7.03 -1.36 3.43
N GLY A 80 5.98 -0.59 3.78
CA GLY A 80 4.92 -1.04 4.66
C GLY A 80 4.12 -2.23 4.13
N LEU A 81 3.80 -2.19 2.84
CA LEU A 81 3.08 -3.26 2.16
C LEU A 81 3.99 -4.40 1.67
N ARG A 82 5.31 -4.29 1.90
CA ARG A 82 6.35 -5.23 1.41
C ARG A 82 6.28 -5.41 -0.11
N ILE A 83 6.07 -4.32 -0.84
CA ILE A 83 6.04 -4.31 -2.30
C ILE A 83 7.48 -4.38 -2.83
N PRO A 84 7.82 -5.35 -3.69
CA PRO A 84 9.12 -5.38 -4.34
C PRO A 84 9.35 -4.11 -5.17
N GLY A 85 10.49 -3.45 -4.98
CA GLY A 85 10.88 -2.25 -5.74
C GLY A 85 10.83 -2.44 -7.27
N ALA A 86 10.96 -3.67 -7.77
CA ALA A 86 10.81 -3.99 -9.18
C ALA A 86 9.41 -3.74 -9.76
N LEU A 87 8.39 -3.58 -8.91
CA LEU A 87 7.01 -3.27 -9.31
C LEU A 87 6.69 -1.77 -9.20
N LEU A 88 7.58 -0.98 -8.61
CA LEU A 88 7.46 0.48 -8.53
C LEU A 88 8.23 1.07 -9.71
N GLY A 89 7.49 1.63 -10.66
CA GLY A 89 8.03 2.22 -11.89
C GLY A 89 9.02 3.36 -11.67
#